data_AF-A0A7Y8LYG2-F1
#
_entry.id   AF-A0A7Y8LYG2-F1
#
_cell.length_a   1.000
_cell.length_b   1.000
_cell.length_c   1.000
_cell.angle_alpha   90.00
_cell.angle_beta   90.00
_cell.angle_gamma   90.00
#
_symmetry.space_group_name_H-M   'P 1'
#
loop_
_entity.id
_entity.type
_entity.pdbx_description
1 polymer ?
#
loop_
_entity_poly.entity_id
_entity_poly.type
_entity_poly.pdbx_seq_one_letter_code
_entity_poly.pdbx_strand_id
1 'polypeptide(L)'
;MGQRKFLTTARRGKKGEDKSKSKEGLLIVERRKHPRISVELPLDYSVVDHKDSHGGLVADISEGGLLVYLPEALQKGTLLKIEILFVKGLQLDSVKAIAKIVWSDLAMKTVSDENRYGLEFQSFIEGDLEKLKKFLKEIGETHSP
;
A
#
# COMPACT_ATOMS: atom_id res chain seq x y z
N MET A 1 -37.10 -70.31 -36.53
CA MET A 1 -36.45 -71.42 -35.81
C MET A 1 -35.70 -70.83 -34.62
N GLY A 2 -35.97 -71.31 -33.40
CA GLY A 2 -35.11 -71.08 -32.22
C GLY A 2 -35.50 -69.95 -31.26
N GLN A 3 -36.21 -70.29 -30.18
CA GLN A 3 -36.10 -69.59 -28.89
C GLN A 3 -34.68 -69.79 -28.33
N ARG A 4 -34.19 -68.88 -27.46
CA ARG A 4 -33.72 -69.23 -26.11
C ARG A 4 -33.33 -68.03 -25.26
N LYS A 5 -33.38 -68.31 -23.96
CA LYS A 5 -33.52 -67.47 -22.78
C LYS A 5 -32.18 -67.29 -22.03
N PHE A 6 -32.21 -66.40 -21.03
CA PHE A 6 -31.57 -66.45 -19.70
C PHE A 6 -30.37 -65.54 -19.36
N LEU A 7 -30.68 -64.61 -18.45
CA LEU A 7 -30.09 -64.32 -17.13
C LEU A 7 -28.55 -64.23 -16.90
N THR A 8 -28.16 -63.02 -16.44
CA THR A 8 -27.20 -62.63 -15.38
C THR A 8 -25.86 -63.34 -15.25
N THR A 9 -24.78 -62.53 -15.26
CA THR A 9 -23.67 -62.69 -14.30
C THR A 9 -23.24 -61.32 -13.73
N ALA A 10 -23.11 -61.28 -12.41
CA ALA A 10 -22.66 -60.14 -11.63
C ALA A 10 -21.12 -60.00 -11.65
N ARG A 11 -20.60 -58.76 -11.65
CA ARG A 11 -19.23 -58.45 -11.21
C ARG A 11 -19.13 -57.10 -10.48
N ARG A 12 -19.15 -57.19 -9.14
CA ARG A 12 -18.25 -56.59 -8.14
C ARG A 12 -17.60 -55.22 -8.45
N GLY A 13 -18.20 -54.17 -7.89
CA GLY A 13 -17.56 -53.18 -7.00
C GLY A 13 -16.58 -52.15 -7.56
N LYS A 14 -16.97 -50.86 -7.51
CA LYS A 14 -16.14 -49.82 -6.88
C LYS A 14 -17.00 -48.68 -6.36
N LYS A 15 -16.85 -48.45 -5.05
CA LYS A 15 -17.44 -47.42 -4.21
C LYS A 15 -17.07 -46.04 -4.79
N GLY A 16 -18.05 -45.30 -5.32
CA GLY A 16 -17.86 -43.91 -5.71
C GLY A 16 -17.79 -43.07 -4.44
N GLU A 17 -16.59 -42.57 -4.14
CA GLU A 17 -16.36 -41.59 -3.08
C GLU A 17 -17.07 -40.29 -3.43
N ASP A 18 -17.98 -39.90 -2.53
CA ASP A 18 -18.63 -38.60 -2.51
C ASP A 18 -17.56 -37.53 -2.21
N LYS A 19 -17.00 -36.94 -3.27
CA LYS A 19 -16.12 -35.77 -3.15
C LYS A 19 -16.99 -34.54 -2.89
N SER A 20 -17.33 -34.35 -1.62
CA SER A 20 -17.61 -33.07 -1.01
C SER A 20 -16.57 -32.05 -1.51
N LYS A 21 -16.98 -31.21 -2.47
CA LYS A 21 -16.20 -30.04 -2.87
C LYS A 21 -16.30 -29.05 -1.70
N SER A 22 -15.31 -29.07 -0.81
CA SER A 22 -15.12 -28.01 0.17
C SER A 22 -15.09 -26.69 -0.60
N LYS A 23 -16.02 -25.78 -0.28
CA LYS A 23 -15.98 -24.42 -0.80
C LYS A 23 -14.73 -23.76 -0.21
N GLU A 24 -13.63 -23.80 -0.96
CA GLU A 24 -12.42 -23.06 -0.62
C GLU A 24 -12.79 -21.57 -0.56
N GLY A 25 -12.83 -21.03 0.66
CA GLY A 25 -13.01 -19.61 0.90
C GLY A 25 -11.69 -18.88 0.64
N LEU A 26 -11.75 -17.72 -0.03
CA LEU A 26 -10.59 -16.86 -0.23
C LEU A 26 -10.25 -16.15 1.10
N LEU A 27 -9.12 -16.49 1.73
CA LEU A 27 -8.59 -15.74 2.86
C LEU A 27 -7.78 -14.56 2.33
N ILE A 28 -8.34 -13.34 2.42
CA ILE A 28 -7.60 -12.11 2.17
C ILE A 28 -6.86 -11.72 3.45
N VAL A 29 -5.56 -12.00 3.49
CA VAL A 29 -4.69 -11.64 4.62
C VAL A 29 -4.22 -10.20 4.46
N GLU A 30 -4.58 -9.33 5.40
CA GLU A 30 -4.02 -7.98 5.48
C GLU A 30 -2.51 -8.06 5.76
N ARG A 31 -1.71 -7.40 4.92
CA ARG A 31 -0.24 -7.44 4.99
C ARG A 31 0.34 -6.19 5.63
N ARG A 32 -0.43 -5.10 5.72
CA ARG A 32 0.04 -3.82 6.28
C ARG A 32 0.10 -3.89 7.79
N LYS A 33 1.20 -3.39 8.36
CA LYS A 33 1.37 -3.26 9.81
C LYS A 33 0.66 -2.05 10.39
N HIS A 34 0.54 -0.98 9.60
CA HIS A 34 -0.06 0.29 10.01
C HIS A 34 -1.18 0.68 9.04
N PRO A 35 -2.33 1.18 9.56
CA PRO A 35 -3.37 1.75 8.72
C PRO A 35 -2.84 2.99 7.99
N ARG A 36 -3.40 3.27 6.81
CA ARG A 36 -3.10 4.47 6.04
C ARG A 36 -4.27 5.43 6.14
N ILE A 37 -3.96 6.68 6.40
CA ILE A 37 -4.93 7.77 6.44
C ILE A 37 -4.79 8.53 5.12
N SER A 38 -5.91 8.69 4.42
CA SER A 38 -5.95 9.51 3.20
C SER A 38 -5.86 10.97 3.63
N VAL A 39 -4.83 11.67 3.15
CA VAL A 39 -4.60 13.08 3.47
C VAL A 39 -3.84 13.71 2.33
N GLU A 40 -4.15 14.98 2.05
CA GLU A 40 -3.43 15.78 1.07
C GLU A 40 -2.56 16.79 1.80
N LEU A 41 -1.23 16.58 1.77
CA LEU A 41 -0.26 17.46 2.43
C LEU A 41 0.85 17.85 1.46
N PRO A 42 1.30 19.12 1.48
CA PRO A 42 2.49 19.53 0.76
C PRO A 42 3.72 18.75 1.25
N LEU A 43 4.57 18.37 0.31
CA LEU A 43 5.82 17.66 0.55
C LEU A 43 6.95 18.41 -0.15
N ASP A 44 7.98 18.76 0.59
CA ASP A 44 9.26 19.11 -0.02
C ASP A 44 10.16 17.88 -0.03
N TYR A 45 10.92 17.69 -1.12
CA TYR A 45 11.88 16.60 -1.21
C TYR A 45 13.15 16.98 -1.96
N SER A 46 14.23 16.26 -1.66
CA SER A 46 15.47 16.24 -2.44
C SER A 46 16.04 14.83 -2.44
N VAL A 47 16.72 14.44 -3.51
CA VAL A 47 17.54 13.20 -3.50
C VAL A 47 18.71 13.43 -2.54
N VAL A 48 19.03 12.45 -1.69
CA VAL A 48 19.98 12.62 -0.56
C VAL A 48 21.33 13.26 -0.97
N ASP A 49 21.82 12.97 -2.17
CA ASP A 49 23.10 13.45 -2.70
C ASP A 49 23.00 14.67 -3.64
N HIS A 50 21.77 15.12 -3.93
CA HIS A 50 21.50 16.27 -4.78
C HIS A 50 21.16 17.49 -3.91
N LYS A 51 21.41 18.69 -4.46
CA LYS A 51 21.10 19.96 -3.79
C LYS A 51 19.73 20.51 -4.17
N ASP A 52 19.16 20.02 -5.26
CA ASP A 52 17.90 20.53 -5.78
C ASP A 52 16.74 20.06 -4.91
N SER A 53 15.89 21.01 -4.54
CA SER A 53 14.68 20.77 -3.76
C SER A 53 13.48 20.93 -4.67
N HIS A 54 12.53 20.02 -4.53
CA HIS A 54 11.36 19.90 -5.36
C HIS A 54 10.11 19.77 -4.49
N GLY A 55 8.97 20.17 -5.03
CA GLY A 55 7.67 20.00 -4.40
C GLY A 55 6.98 18.72 -4.86
N GLY A 56 6.18 18.15 -3.97
CA GLY A 56 5.31 17.00 -4.22
C GLY A 56 4.07 17.06 -3.34
N LEU A 57 3.22 16.05 -3.49
CA LEU A 57 1.97 15.92 -2.73
C LEU A 57 1.90 14.57 -2.04
N VAL A 58 1.66 14.56 -0.73
CA VAL A 58 1.27 13.34 0.00
C VAL A 58 -0.20 13.06 -0.29
N ALA A 59 -0.54 11.81 -0.59
CA ALA A 59 -1.90 11.35 -0.86
C ALA A 59 -2.41 10.36 0.19
N ASP A 60 -1.51 9.59 0.79
CA ASP A 60 -1.78 8.80 1.99
C ASP A 60 -0.56 8.78 2.92
N ILE A 61 -0.80 8.62 4.22
CA ILE A 61 0.23 8.57 5.24
C ILE A 61 -0.04 7.47 6.27
N SER A 62 1.03 6.86 6.75
CA SER A 62 1.04 5.91 7.87
C SER A 62 2.34 6.08 8.66
N GLU A 63 2.47 5.40 9.80
CA GLU A 63 3.74 5.38 10.55
C GLU A 63 4.90 4.76 9.76
N GLY A 64 4.61 3.86 8.80
CA GLY A 64 5.63 3.13 8.04
C GLY A 64 6.01 3.75 6.71
N GLY A 65 5.22 4.68 6.18
CA GLY A 65 5.46 5.23 4.86
C GLY A 65 4.32 6.06 4.30
N LEU A 66 4.52 6.46 3.04
CA LEU A 66 3.70 7.43 2.33
C LEU A 66 3.32 6.93 0.95
N LEU A 67 2.20 7.42 0.46
CA LEU A 67 1.92 7.52 -0.96
C LEU A 67 2.08 8.97 -1.39
N VAL A 68 2.83 9.20 -2.47
CA VAL A 68 3.11 10.55 -2.96
C VAL A 68 2.95 10.67 -4.47
N TYR A 69 2.70 11.89 -4.92
CA TYR A 69 2.79 12.33 -6.30
C TYR A 69 3.99 13.26 -6.47
N LEU A 70 4.89 12.92 -7.39
CA LEU A 70 6.10 13.68 -7.67
C LEU A 70 6.19 13.98 -9.18
N PRO A 71 6.66 15.17 -9.58
CA PRO A 71 6.80 15.53 -10.98
C PRO A 71 7.93 14.75 -11.67
N GLU A 72 8.96 14.38 -10.92
CA GLU A 72 10.14 13.72 -11.47
C GLU A 72 9.97 12.20 -11.60
N ALA A 73 10.55 11.65 -12.67
CA ALA A 73 10.64 10.21 -12.88
C ALA A 73 11.84 9.63 -12.11
N LEU A 74 11.61 9.22 -10.86
CA LEU A 74 12.60 8.63 -9.97
C LEU A 74 12.59 7.10 -9.99
N GLN A 75 13.73 6.50 -9.67
CA GLN A 75 13.91 5.05 -9.68
C GLN A 75 13.53 4.42 -8.33
N LYS A 76 13.08 3.17 -8.37
CA LYS A 76 12.90 2.37 -7.16
C LYS A 76 14.25 2.20 -6.44
N GLY A 77 14.24 2.36 -5.13
CA GLY A 77 15.43 2.30 -4.27
C GLY A 77 16.07 3.66 -4.00
N THR A 78 15.70 4.72 -4.74
CA THR A 78 16.20 6.07 -4.48
C THR A 78 15.82 6.53 -3.06
N LEU A 79 16.79 7.13 -2.37
CA LEU A 79 16.61 7.74 -1.05
C LEU A 79 16.33 9.24 -1.21
N LEU A 80 15.27 9.68 -0.55
CA LEU A 80 14.83 11.07 -0.53
C LEU A 80 14.93 11.62 0.89
N LYS A 81 15.46 12.83 1.01
CA LYS A 81 15.19 13.72 2.15
C LYS A 81 13.84 14.34 1.90
N ILE A 82 12.92 14.18 2.85
CA ILE A 82 11.57 14.69 2.73
C ILE A 82 11.20 15.56 3.92
N GLU A 83 10.33 16.54 3.69
CA GLU A 83 9.70 17.38 4.69
C GLU A 83 8.21 17.47 4.40
N ILE A 84 7.40 16.89 5.28
CA ILE A 84 5.94 16.92 5.19
C ILE A 84 5.45 18.15 5.95
N LEU A 85 4.72 19.03 5.28
CA LEU A 85 4.23 20.28 5.84
C LEU A 85 2.76 20.13 6.26
N PHE A 86 2.41 20.55 7.47
CA PHE A 86 1.03 20.52 7.94
C PHE A 86 0.74 21.68 8.90
N VAL A 87 -0.53 22.04 9.03
CA VAL A 87 -0.97 23.11 9.93
C VAL A 87 -1.44 22.52 11.24
N LYS A 88 -0.92 23.03 12.35
CA LYS A 88 -1.36 22.71 13.71
C LYS A 88 -1.92 23.99 14.35
N GLY A 89 -3.24 24.11 14.38
CA GLY A 89 -3.91 25.32 14.84
C GLY A 89 -3.62 26.51 13.92
N LEU A 90 -2.84 27.48 14.40
CA LEU A 90 -2.40 28.66 13.62
C LEU A 90 -0.91 28.60 13.24
N GLN A 91 -0.22 27.49 13.50
CA GLN A 91 1.21 27.33 13.24
C GLN A 91 1.45 26.30 12.14
N LEU A 92 2.41 26.60 11.26
CA LEU A 92 2.96 25.62 10.33
C LEU A 92 3.97 24.74 11.09
N ASP A 93 3.82 23.43 11.00
CA ASP A 93 4.75 22.45 11.56
C ASP A 93 5.18 21.48 10.44
N SER A 94 6.25 20.73 10.68
CA SER A 94 6.77 19.78 9.72
C SER A 94 7.40 18.55 10.34
N VAL A 95 7.37 17.46 9.56
CA VAL A 95 8.03 16.19 9.86
C VAL A 95 9.09 15.95 8.79
N LYS A 96 10.34 15.82 9.21
CA LYS A 96 11.47 15.57 8.31
C LYS A 96 11.97 14.14 8.47
N ALA A 97 12.21 13.48 7.35
CA ALA A 97 12.63 12.08 7.30
C ALA A 97 13.50 11.76 6.09
N ILE A 98 14.20 10.63 6.15
CA ILE A 98 14.75 9.95 4.98
C ILE A 98 13.77 8.84 4.60
N ALA A 99 13.35 8.81 3.34
CA ALA A 99 12.44 7.79 2.83
C ALA A 99 12.96 7.17 1.54
N LYS A 100 12.66 5.89 1.32
CA LYS A 100 13.10 5.11 0.15
C LYS A 100 11.92 4.85 -0.76
N ILE A 101 12.11 5.02 -2.06
CA ILE A 101 11.10 4.61 -3.06
C ILE A 101 11.03 3.08 -3.09
N VAL A 102 9.89 2.50 -2.73
CA VAL A 102 9.69 1.03 -2.70
C VAL A 102 8.86 0.49 -3.86
N TRP A 103 8.06 1.34 -4.49
CA TRP A 103 7.38 1.05 -5.76
C TRP A 103 7.02 2.37 -6.46
N SER A 104 6.80 2.27 -7.77
CA SER A 104 6.40 3.38 -8.64
C SER A 104 5.32 2.91 -9.60
N ASP A 105 4.34 3.76 -9.86
CA ASP A 105 3.38 3.60 -10.95
C ASP A 105 3.55 4.77 -11.93
N LEU A 106 4.32 4.50 -12.98
CA LEU A 106 4.65 5.47 -14.04
C LEU A 106 3.66 5.39 -15.20
N ALA A 107 2.64 4.53 -15.12
CA ALA A 107 1.83 4.15 -16.27
C ALA A 107 0.68 5.13 -16.58
N MET A 108 0.35 6.06 -15.67
CA MET A 108 -0.76 7.02 -15.83
C MET A 108 -0.39 8.34 -16.54
N LYS A 109 0.72 8.40 -17.28
CA LYS A 109 1.14 9.58 -18.06
C LYS A 109 0.16 10.06 -19.12
N THR A 110 -0.92 9.31 -19.38
CA THR A 110 -1.96 9.70 -20.34
C THR A 110 -3.04 10.61 -19.74
N VAL A 111 -3.09 10.77 -18.40
CA VAL A 111 -4.17 11.52 -17.70
C VAL A 111 -3.64 12.46 -16.62
N SER A 112 -2.48 12.18 -15.99
CA SER A 112 -1.85 13.04 -14.99
C SER A 112 -0.36 13.17 -15.27
N ASP A 113 0.18 14.39 -15.18
CA ASP A 113 1.60 14.68 -15.33
C ASP A 113 2.45 14.21 -14.13
N GLU A 114 1.81 13.64 -13.10
CA GLU A 114 2.47 13.31 -11.84
C GLU A 114 2.70 11.80 -11.69
N ASN A 115 3.94 11.44 -11.35
CA ASN A 115 4.34 10.05 -11.11
C ASN A 115 3.96 9.64 -9.68
N ARG A 116 3.37 8.45 -9.53
CA ARG A 116 2.92 7.95 -8.23
C ARG A 116 3.96 7.03 -7.60
N TYR A 117 4.28 7.27 -6.33
CA TYR A 117 5.29 6.51 -5.60
C TYR A 117 4.82 6.06 -4.24
N GLY A 118 5.26 4.87 -3.85
CA GLY A 118 5.26 4.46 -2.45
C GLY A 118 6.61 4.71 -1.81
N LEU A 119 6.62 5.45 -0.71
CA LEU A 119 7.80 5.71 0.09
C LEU A 119 7.76 4.91 1.40
N GLU A 120 8.90 4.36 1.80
CA GLU A 120 9.09 3.72 3.09
C GLU A 120 10.07 4.55 3.93
N PHE A 121 9.67 4.96 5.12
CA PHE A 121 10.56 5.69 6.03
C PHE A 121 11.76 4.83 6.42
N GLN A 122 12.97 5.38 6.28
CA GLN A 122 14.22 4.73 6.69
C GLN A 122 14.73 5.31 8.01
N SER A 123 14.60 6.62 8.19
CA SER A 123 14.99 7.32 9.42
C SER A 123 14.26 8.66 9.54
N PHE A 124 14.25 9.20 10.75
CA PHE A 124 13.66 10.50 11.08
C PHE A 124 14.72 11.42 11.67
N ILE A 125 14.51 12.73 11.53
CA ILE A 125 15.22 13.69 12.37
C ILE A 125 14.74 13.54 13.82
N GLU A 126 15.61 13.86 14.78
CA GLU A 126 15.32 13.73 16.20
C GLU A 126 13.98 14.41 16.57
N GLY A 127 13.08 13.64 17.19
CA GLY A 127 11.74 14.10 17.60
C GLY A 127 10.65 14.03 16.53
N ASP A 128 10.99 13.94 15.23
CA ASP A 128 9.98 14.00 14.15
C ASP A 128 9.14 12.73 14.03
N LEU A 129 9.65 11.57 14.45
CA LEU A 129 8.83 10.36 14.56
C LEU A 129 7.68 10.55 15.55
N GLU A 130 7.95 11.19 16.69
CA GLU A 130 6.93 11.44 17.70
C GLU A 130 5.95 12.53 17.26
N LYS A 131 6.41 13.52 16.48
CA LYS A 131 5.50 14.46 15.80
C LYS A 131 4.57 13.74 14.82
N LEU A 132 5.10 12.85 13.98
CA LEU A 132 4.32 12.07 13.03
C LEU A 132 3.24 11.25 13.75
N LYS A 133 3.60 10.53 14.82
CA LYS A 133 2.63 9.75 15.60
C LYS A 133 1.52 10.60 16.20
N LYS A 134 1.87 11.77 16.76
CA LYS A 134 0.89 12.73 17.29
C LYS A 134 -0.04 13.24 16.19
N PHE A 135 0.53 13.63 15.06
CA PHE A 135 -0.23 14.08 13.89
C PHE A 135 -1.21 12.98 13.41
N LEU A 136 -0.73 11.75 13.23
CA LEU A 136 -1.56 10.61 12.82
C LEU A 136 -2.70 10.32 13.79
N LYS A 137 -2.45 10.46 15.09
CA LYS A 137 -3.48 10.32 16.11
C LYS A 137 -4.54 11.42 16.01
N GLU A 138 -4.12 12.67 15.88
CA GLU A 138 -5.00 13.83 15.76
C GLU A 138 -5.93 13.72 14.53
N ILE A 139 -5.38 13.34 13.37
CA ILE A 139 -6.20 13.17 12.16
C ILE A 139 -7.04 11.88 12.18
N GLY A 140 -6.54 10.80 12.82
CA GLY A 140 -7.26 9.54 12.94
C GLY A 140 -8.49 9.61 13.85
N GLU A 141 -8.39 10.40 14.93
CA GLU A 141 -9.53 10.69 15.81
C GLU A 141 -10.60 11.52 15.11
N THR A 142 -10.20 12.44 14.22
CA THR A 142 -11.11 13.33 13.48
C THR A 142 -11.93 12.58 12.41
N HIS A 143 -11.47 11.40 11.97
CA HIS A 143 -12.13 10.55 10.96
C HIS A 143 -12.80 9.30 11.55
N SER A 144 -12.94 9.20 12.87
CA SER A 144 -13.76 8.15 13.50
C SER A 144 -15.24 8.56 13.46
N PRO A 145 -16.15 7.71 12.92
CA PRO A 145 -17.58 8.01 12.77
C PRO A 145 -18.32 8.13 14.12
#